data_AF-A0A512UCH2-F1
#
_entry.id   AF-A0A512UCH2-F1
#
_cell.length_a   1.000
_cell.length_b   1.000
_cell.length_c   1.000
_cell.angle_alpha   90.00
_cell.angle_beta   90.00
_cell.angle_gamma   90.00
#
_symmetry.space_group_name_H-M   'P 1'
#
loop_
_entity.id
_entity.type
_entity.pdbx_description
1 polymer ?
#
loop_
_entity_poly.entity_id
_entity_poly.type
_entity_poly.pdbx_seq_one_letter_code
_entity_poly.pdbx_strand_id
1 'polypeptide(L)'
;MRTFVLKDTFDVENFELQTAELHEALKQISAWVHKVTPPNELSASVRFAHHILTIMTNYLPAFKHYGACSLSHSGWVYKMMHFNLCLLLLCDYQGGINKKDSWYSERVFKAWVRLYLWKRKLKNQTDVPGDVKYLYETEITKAEQGIAFLTSQLPDMEPWDDSEFLLLSRIE
;
A
#
# COMPACT_ATOMS: atom_id res chain seq x y z
N MET A 1 13.32 -3.31 -2.66
CA MET A 1 11.87 -2.96 -2.73
C MET A 1 11.40 -2.25 -1.48
N ARG A 2 11.39 -2.88 -0.30
CA ARG A 2 10.98 -2.21 0.96
C ARG A 2 11.79 -0.96 1.29
N THR A 3 13.04 -0.89 0.86
CA THR A 3 13.94 0.26 1.02
C THR A 3 13.45 1.57 0.37
N PHE A 4 12.58 1.48 -0.63
CA PHE A 4 12.03 2.66 -1.32
C PHE A 4 10.72 3.17 -0.68
N VAL A 5 10.11 2.37 0.20
CA VAL A 5 8.89 2.72 0.92
C VAL A 5 9.29 3.09 2.35
N LEU A 6 9.53 4.38 2.56
CA LEU A 6 9.87 4.93 3.87
C LEU A 6 8.59 5.07 4.72
N LYS A 7 8.76 5.32 6.01
CA LYS A 7 7.63 5.36 6.96
C LYS A 7 6.47 6.26 6.50
N ASP A 8 6.80 7.41 5.90
CA ASP A 8 5.81 8.44 5.56
C ASP A 8 5.91 8.91 4.09
N THR A 9 6.81 8.34 3.28
CA THR A 9 7.03 8.76 1.90
C THR A 9 7.56 7.64 1.01
N PHE A 10 7.37 7.77 -0.30
CA PHE A 10 7.97 6.94 -1.31
C PHE A 10 9.20 7.66 -1.89
N ASP A 11 10.36 7.01 -1.89
CA ASP A 11 11.61 7.53 -2.44
C ASP A 11 11.59 7.46 -3.98
N VAL A 12 10.86 8.40 -4.58
CA VAL A 12 10.62 8.49 -6.03
C VAL A 12 11.92 8.54 -6.82
N GLU A 13 12.86 9.39 -6.39
CA GLU A 13 14.10 9.66 -7.12
C GLU A 13 14.98 8.41 -7.16
N ASN A 14 15.24 7.82 -6.00
CA ASN A 14 16.09 6.64 -5.91
C ASN A 14 15.43 5.41 -6.55
N PHE A 15 14.10 5.25 -6.42
CA PHE A 15 13.39 4.18 -7.08
C PHE A 15 13.50 4.31 -8.60
N GLU A 16 13.27 5.49 -9.16
CA GLU A 16 13.38 5.72 -10.61
C GLU A 16 14.78 5.37 -11.13
N LEU A 17 15.83 5.83 -10.45
CA LEU A 17 17.22 5.55 -10.83
C LEU A 17 17.51 4.04 -10.87
N GLN A 18 16.93 3.26 -9.96
CA GLN A 18 17.18 1.83 -9.84
C GLN A 18 16.15 0.94 -10.54
N THR A 19 15.04 1.48 -11.05
CA THR A 19 13.90 0.68 -11.55
C THR A 19 14.30 -0.25 -12.68
N ALA A 20 15.11 0.24 -13.63
CA ALA A 20 15.57 -0.57 -14.76
C ALA A 20 16.47 -1.74 -14.31
N GLU A 21 17.42 -1.47 -13.40
CA GLU A 21 18.30 -2.49 -12.84
C GLU A 21 17.52 -3.55 -12.05
N LEU A 22 16.54 -3.12 -11.25
CA LEU A 22 15.67 -4.04 -10.49
C LEU A 22 14.84 -4.95 -11.41
N HIS A 23 14.31 -4.42 -12.52
CA HIS A 23 13.58 -5.23 -13.50
C HIS A 23 14.47 -6.29 -14.14
N GLU A 24 15.68 -5.92 -14.54
CA GLU A 24 16.63 -6.85 -15.15
C GLU A 24 17.11 -7.90 -14.13
N ALA A 25 17.42 -7.50 -12.89
CA ALA A 25 17.80 -8.41 -11.82
C ALA A 25 16.70 -9.45 -11.53
N LEU A 26 15.43 -9.02 -11.41
CA LEU A 26 14.32 -9.95 -11.22
C LEU A 26 14.10 -10.86 -12.42
N LYS A 27 14.26 -10.35 -13.64
CA LYS A 27 14.17 -11.16 -14.85
C LYS A 27 15.23 -12.27 -14.88
N GLN A 28 16.47 -11.95 -14.49
CA GLN A 28 17.54 -12.94 -14.37
C GLN A 28 17.26 -13.97 -13.29
N ILE A 29 16.83 -13.54 -12.09
CA ILE A 29 16.43 -14.43 -11.00
C ILE A 29 15.28 -15.34 -11.45
N SER A 30 14.27 -14.81 -12.13
CA SER A 30 13.14 -15.57 -12.67
C SER A 30 13.61 -16.62 -13.68
N ALA A 31 14.52 -16.25 -14.58
CA ALA A 31 15.10 -17.19 -15.54
C ALA A 31 15.90 -18.32 -14.86
N TRP A 32 16.63 -18.01 -13.78
CA TRP A 32 17.36 -19.03 -13.01
C TRP A 32 16.40 -19.96 -12.26
N VAL A 33 15.39 -19.39 -11.61
CA VAL A 33 14.34 -20.12 -10.90
C VAL A 33 13.62 -21.09 -11.85
N HIS A 34 13.34 -20.70 -13.09
CA HIS A 34 12.74 -21.60 -14.09
C HIS A 34 13.66 -22.76 -14.53
N LYS A 35 14.98 -22.64 -14.41
CA LYS A 35 15.94 -23.67 -14.84
C LYS A 35 16.14 -24.80 -13.82
N VAL A 36 15.83 -24.57 -12.54
CA VAL A 36 16.26 -25.44 -11.44
C VAL A 36 15.14 -26.20 -10.74
N THR A 37 13.92 -26.26 -11.29
CA THR A 37 12.73 -26.85 -10.64
C THR A 37 12.63 -26.43 -9.16
N PRO A 38 12.34 -25.15 -8.93
CA PRO A 38 12.50 -24.50 -7.64
C PRO A 38 11.41 -24.97 -6.67
N PRO A 39 11.64 -24.88 -5.35
CA PRO A 39 10.56 -25.01 -4.38
C PRO A 39 9.45 -23.99 -4.67
N ASN A 40 8.19 -24.38 -4.42
CA ASN A 40 7.01 -23.53 -4.66
C ASN A 40 7.13 -22.15 -4.01
N GLU A 41 7.73 -22.08 -2.82
CA GLU A 41 7.95 -20.84 -2.07
C GLU A 41 8.83 -19.83 -2.82
N LEU A 42 9.88 -20.32 -3.50
CA LEU A 42 10.80 -19.46 -4.23
C LEU A 42 10.12 -18.87 -5.48
N SER A 43 9.37 -19.70 -6.23
CA SER A 43 8.56 -19.23 -7.37
C SER A 43 7.51 -18.20 -6.95
N ALA A 44 6.82 -18.44 -5.84
CA ALA A 44 5.85 -17.51 -5.29
C ALA A 44 6.51 -16.18 -4.86
N SER A 45 7.68 -16.24 -4.23
CA SER A 45 8.48 -15.08 -3.85
C SER A 45 8.89 -14.23 -5.05
N VAL A 46 9.38 -14.85 -6.12
CA VAL A 46 9.75 -14.13 -7.35
C VAL A 46 8.53 -13.50 -8.01
N ARG A 47 7.40 -14.21 -8.07
CA ARG A 47 6.14 -13.66 -8.61
C ARG A 47 5.63 -12.48 -7.80
N PHE A 48 5.67 -12.58 -6.47
CA PHE A 48 5.27 -11.50 -5.58
C PHE A 48 6.19 -10.28 -5.72
N ALA A 49 7.50 -10.48 -5.84
CA ALA A 49 8.46 -9.41 -6.09
C ALA A 49 8.16 -8.70 -7.44
N HIS A 50 7.92 -9.46 -8.51
CA HIS A 50 7.48 -8.88 -9.80
C HIS A 50 6.21 -8.06 -9.66
N HIS A 51 5.22 -8.56 -8.91
CA HIS A 51 3.97 -7.87 -8.66
C HIS A 51 4.19 -6.53 -7.93
N ILE A 52 4.94 -6.51 -6.83
CA ILE A 52 5.27 -5.29 -6.10
C ILE A 52 6.01 -4.29 -7.00
N LEU A 53 7.05 -4.75 -7.72
CA LEU A 53 7.82 -3.86 -8.61
C LEU A 53 6.92 -3.24 -9.67
N THR A 54 6.03 -4.03 -10.27
CA THR A 54 5.07 -3.55 -11.27
C THR A 54 4.14 -2.49 -10.70
N ILE A 55 3.61 -2.68 -9.48
CA ILE A 55 2.75 -1.68 -8.83
C ILE A 55 3.53 -0.40 -8.56
N MET A 56 4.75 -0.49 -8.01
CA MET A 56 5.59 0.68 -7.74
C MET A 56 5.91 1.45 -9.04
N THR A 57 6.27 0.75 -10.12
CA THR A 57 6.52 1.34 -11.44
C THR A 57 5.25 2.01 -11.99
N ASN A 58 4.09 1.38 -11.85
CA ASN A 58 2.82 1.95 -12.31
C ASN A 58 2.41 3.20 -11.52
N TYR A 59 2.77 3.30 -10.23
CA TYR A 59 2.50 4.48 -9.41
C TYR A 59 3.52 5.61 -9.63
N LEU A 60 4.67 5.34 -10.25
CA LEU A 60 5.74 6.31 -10.42
C LEU A 60 5.30 7.62 -11.10
N PRO A 61 4.56 7.61 -12.24
CA PRO A 61 4.10 8.85 -12.87
C PRO A 61 3.18 9.67 -11.95
N ALA A 62 2.30 9.00 -11.21
CA ALA A 62 1.37 9.64 -10.29
C ALA A 62 2.12 10.22 -9.08
N PHE A 63 3.09 9.51 -8.52
CA PHE A 63 3.91 10.04 -7.44
C PHE A 63 4.70 11.28 -7.84
N LYS A 64 5.24 11.31 -9.06
CA LYS A 64 5.90 12.50 -9.60
C LYS A 64 4.93 13.67 -9.74
N HIS A 65 3.79 13.43 -10.37
CA HIS A 65 2.79 14.46 -10.61
C HIS A 65 2.26 15.04 -9.30
N TYR A 66 1.75 14.19 -8.41
CA TYR A 66 1.13 14.64 -7.16
C TYR A 66 2.13 15.03 -6.07
N GLY A 67 3.36 14.53 -6.13
CA GLY A 67 4.44 14.91 -5.21
C GLY A 67 5.07 16.28 -5.52
N ALA A 68 5.12 16.68 -6.79
CA ALA A 68 5.61 17.99 -7.20
C ALA A 68 4.58 19.11 -7.01
N CYS A 69 3.29 18.79 -7.05
CA CYS A 69 2.23 19.76 -6.84
C CYS A 69 2.15 20.17 -5.36
N SER A 70 2.44 21.44 -5.06
CA SER A 70 2.25 22.06 -3.74
C SER A 70 0.78 22.31 -3.37
N LEU A 71 -0.16 21.78 -4.15
CA LEU A 71 -1.59 21.91 -3.88
C LEU A 71 -1.96 21.06 -2.66
N SER A 72 -2.75 21.62 -1.75
CA SER A 72 -3.21 20.93 -0.54
C SER A 72 -3.93 19.61 -0.85
N HIS A 73 -4.58 19.49 -2.01
CA HIS A 73 -5.39 18.34 -2.40
C HIS A 73 -4.57 17.21 -3.07
N SER A 74 -3.54 17.53 -3.85
CA SER A 74 -2.69 16.53 -4.53
C SER A 74 -1.93 15.66 -3.52
N GLY A 75 -1.52 16.25 -2.39
CA GLY A 75 -0.86 15.54 -1.31
C GLY A 75 -1.69 14.39 -0.72
N TRP A 76 -3.03 14.46 -0.77
CA TRP A 76 -3.89 13.38 -0.29
C TRP A 76 -3.86 12.16 -1.19
N VAL A 77 -3.88 12.36 -2.50
CA VAL A 77 -3.75 11.26 -3.47
C VAL A 77 -2.39 10.59 -3.33
N TYR A 78 -1.31 11.38 -3.24
CA TYR A 78 0.04 10.86 -2.98
C TYR A 78 0.06 9.98 -1.72
N LYS A 79 -0.49 10.49 -0.60
CA LYS A 79 -0.55 9.76 0.67
C LYS A 79 -1.35 8.48 0.55
N MET A 80 -2.44 8.46 -0.21
CA MET A 80 -3.24 7.25 -0.41
C MET A 80 -2.54 6.18 -1.26
N MET A 81 -1.89 6.59 -2.36
CA MET A 81 -1.10 5.66 -3.18
C MET A 81 0.05 5.05 -2.36
N HIS A 82 0.76 5.87 -1.59
CA HIS A 82 1.80 5.41 -0.67
C HIS A 82 1.25 4.47 0.40
N PHE A 83 0.07 4.77 0.93
CA PHE A 83 -0.60 3.92 1.92
C PHE A 83 -0.99 2.56 1.34
N ASN A 84 -1.50 2.49 0.11
CA ASN A 84 -1.77 1.22 -0.57
C ASN A 84 -0.50 0.39 -0.77
N LEU A 85 0.64 1.01 -1.11
CA LEU A 85 1.93 0.31 -1.14
C LEU A 85 2.33 -0.21 0.25
N CYS A 86 2.14 0.58 1.30
CA CYS A 86 2.40 0.16 2.67
C CYS A 86 1.57 -1.07 3.07
N LEU A 87 0.28 -1.09 2.71
CA LEU A 87 -0.60 -2.23 2.94
C LEU A 87 -0.10 -3.48 2.22
N LEU A 88 0.28 -3.35 0.93
CA LEU A 88 0.83 -4.47 0.16
C LEU A 88 2.12 -5.03 0.78
N LEU A 89 2.96 -4.18 1.39
CA LEU A 89 4.18 -4.60 2.06
C LEU A 89 3.96 -5.29 3.42
N LEU A 90 2.74 -5.23 3.97
CA LEU A 90 2.33 -6.07 5.11
C LEU A 90 2.13 -7.53 4.69
N CYS A 91 1.94 -7.79 3.40
CA CYS A 91 1.79 -9.14 2.89
C CYS A 91 3.14 -9.88 2.77
N ASP A 92 3.08 -11.20 2.84
CA ASP A 92 4.14 -12.12 2.47
C ASP A 92 4.05 -12.51 0.98
N TYR A 93 4.93 -13.41 0.55
CA TYR A 93 4.99 -13.85 -0.84
C TYR A 93 3.78 -14.68 -1.31
N GLN A 94 2.96 -15.17 -0.39
CA GLN A 94 1.70 -15.87 -0.69
C GLN A 94 0.53 -14.88 -0.80
N GLY A 95 0.78 -13.60 -0.56
CA GLY A 95 -0.24 -12.57 -0.47
C GLY A 95 -0.92 -12.52 0.90
N GLY A 96 -0.58 -13.40 1.84
CA GLY A 96 -1.15 -13.40 3.19
C GLY A 96 -0.44 -12.40 4.10
N ILE A 97 -0.92 -12.21 5.33
CA ILE A 97 -0.22 -11.40 6.34
C ILE A 97 1.17 -12.00 6.63
N ASN A 98 2.20 -11.15 6.60
CA ASN A 98 3.55 -11.56 7.00
C ASN A 98 3.65 -11.75 8.52
N LYS A 99 3.31 -12.97 8.99
CA LYS A 99 3.33 -13.35 10.41
C LYS A 99 4.72 -13.33 11.06
N LYS A 100 5.80 -13.17 10.29
CA LYS A 100 7.16 -12.97 10.82
C LYS A 100 7.34 -11.59 11.47
N ASP A 101 6.49 -10.63 11.12
CA ASP A 101 6.45 -9.32 11.78
C ASP A 101 5.56 -9.41 13.03
N SER A 102 6.15 -9.44 14.23
CA SER A 102 5.40 -9.56 15.49
C SER A 102 4.35 -8.45 15.71
N TRP A 103 4.42 -7.36 14.95
CA TRP A 103 3.53 -6.21 15.06
C TRP A 103 2.45 -6.15 13.97
N TYR A 104 2.23 -7.26 13.24
CA TYR A 104 1.32 -7.26 12.09
C TYR A 104 -0.11 -6.78 12.44
N SER A 105 -0.68 -7.25 13.56
CA SER A 105 -2.06 -6.90 13.97
C SER A 105 -2.19 -5.42 14.32
N GLU A 106 -1.24 -4.89 15.09
CA GLU A 106 -1.19 -3.46 15.43
C GLU A 106 -1.00 -2.60 14.18
N ARG A 107 -0.19 -3.04 13.22
CA ARG A 107 0.00 -2.32 11.95
C ARG A 107 -1.27 -2.29 11.11
N VAL A 108 -2.02 -3.39 11.03
CA VAL A 108 -3.32 -3.45 10.35
C VAL A 108 -4.34 -2.53 11.04
N PHE A 109 -4.44 -2.56 12.38
CA PHE A 109 -5.30 -1.65 13.13
C PHE A 109 -4.94 -0.18 12.90
N LYS A 110 -3.65 0.19 13.04
CA LYS A 110 -3.19 1.55 12.75
C LYS A 110 -3.49 1.98 11.32
N ALA A 111 -3.39 1.05 10.36
CA ALA A 111 -3.72 1.32 8.97
C ALA A 111 -5.21 1.64 8.82
N TRP A 112 -6.09 0.83 9.41
CA TRP A 112 -7.52 1.07 9.38
C TRP A 112 -7.94 2.39 10.05
N VAL A 113 -7.43 2.68 11.25
CA VAL A 113 -7.68 3.97 11.93
C VAL A 113 -7.23 5.15 11.07
N ARG A 114 -6.05 5.05 10.46
CA ARG A 114 -5.52 6.08 9.56
C ARG A 114 -6.44 6.30 8.36
N LEU A 115 -6.90 5.23 7.71
CA LEU A 115 -7.82 5.31 6.57
C LEU A 115 -9.14 5.97 6.97
N TYR A 116 -9.72 5.57 8.10
CA TYR A 116 -10.95 6.15 8.63
C TYR A 116 -10.82 7.67 8.84
N LEU A 117 -9.74 8.11 9.50
CA LEU A 117 -9.48 9.53 9.72
C LEU A 117 -9.30 10.30 8.41
N TRP A 118 -8.61 9.72 7.43
CA TRP A 118 -8.41 10.35 6.13
C TRP A 118 -9.70 10.44 5.30
N LYS A 119 -10.55 9.41 5.33
CA LYS A 119 -11.90 9.45 4.73
C LYS A 119 -12.73 10.61 5.31
N ARG A 120 -12.75 10.75 6.63
CA ARG A 120 -13.48 11.86 7.31
C ARG A 120 -12.92 13.22 6.92
N LYS A 121 -11.60 13.37 6.91
CA LYS A 121 -10.95 14.63 6.53
C LYS A 121 -11.31 15.04 5.11
N LEU A 122 -11.29 14.13 4.14
CA LEU A 122 -11.65 14.46 2.76
C LEU A 122 -13.14 14.77 2.61
N LYS A 123 -14.03 14.03 3.27
CA LYS A 123 -15.48 14.29 3.22
C LYS A 123 -15.83 15.72 3.60
N ASN A 124 -15.02 16.34 4.45
CA ASN A 124 -15.20 17.70 4.92
C ASN A 124 -14.53 18.77 4.01
N GLN A 125 -13.82 18.38 2.96
CA GLN A 125 -13.26 19.33 1.98
C GLN A 125 -14.26 19.59 0.85
N THR A 126 -14.69 20.84 0.68
CA THR A 126 -15.68 21.22 -0.33
C THR A 126 -15.08 21.53 -1.71
N ASP A 127 -13.79 21.91 -1.76
CA ASP A 127 -13.17 22.54 -2.93
C ASP A 127 -12.13 21.62 -3.61
N VAL A 128 -12.38 20.31 -3.61
CA VAL A 128 -11.49 19.32 -4.25
C VAL A 128 -11.86 19.18 -5.74
N PRO A 129 -10.90 19.36 -6.67
CA PRO A 129 -11.13 19.08 -8.09
C PRO A 129 -11.69 17.67 -8.33
N GLY A 130 -12.60 17.53 -9.29
CA GLY A 130 -13.34 16.28 -9.50
C GLY A 130 -12.47 15.08 -9.88
N ASP A 131 -11.41 15.31 -10.64
CA ASP A 131 -10.40 14.33 -11.02
C ASP A 131 -9.58 13.84 -9.81
N VAL A 132 -9.13 14.77 -8.96
CA VAL A 132 -8.43 14.47 -7.71
C VAL A 132 -9.33 13.68 -6.76
N LYS A 133 -10.60 14.08 -6.65
CA LYS A 133 -11.60 13.39 -5.84
C LYS A 133 -11.82 11.96 -6.31
N TYR A 134 -12.03 11.76 -7.63
CA TYR A 134 -12.21 10.43 -8.22
C TYR A 134 -11.02 9.51 -7.97
N LEU A 135 -9.80 10.01 -8.17
CA LEU A 135 -8.60 9.22 -7.95
C LEU A 135 -8.42 8.88 -6.47
N TYR A 136 -8.71 9.82 -5.57
CA TYR A 136 -8.67 9.57 -4.14
C TYR A 136 -9.71 8.51 -3.71
N GLU A 137 -10.95 8.58 -4.19
CA GLU A 137 -11.99 7.58 -3.93
C GLU A 137 -11.58 6.19 -4.45
N THR A 138 -10.92 6.15 -5.61
CA THR A 138 -10.36 4.91 -6.16
C THR A 138 -9.29 4.32 -5.25
N GLU A 139 -8.36 5.14 -4.76
CA GLU A 139 -7.30 4.67 -3.86
C GLU A 139 -7.83 4.32 -2.47
N ILE A 140 -8.87 5.00 -1.96
CA ILE A 140 -9.57 4.56 -0.74
C ILE A 140 -10.15 3.17 -0.94
N THR A 141 -10.88 2.93 -2.03
CA THR A 141 -11.54 1.65 -2.26
C THR A 141 -10.53 0.51 -2.26
N LYS A 142 -9.36 0.70 -2.89
CA LYS A 142 -8.24 -0.24 -2.84
C LYS A 142 -7.74 -0.47 -1.42
N ALA A 143 -7.62 0.59 -0.63
CA ALA A 143 -7.13 0.51 0.74
C ALA A 143 -8.12 -0.23 1.65
N GLU A 144 -9.43 0.01 1.50
CA GLU A 144 -10.49 -0.69 2.21
C GLU A 144 -10.47 -2.18 1.89
N GLN A 145 -10.36 -2.54 0.61
CA GLN A 145 -10.25 -3.94 0.18
C GLN A 145 -8.98 -4.59 0.75
N GLY A 146 -7.85 -3.88 0.72
CA GLY A 146 -6.59 -4.36 1.29
C GLY A 146 -6.68 -4.59 2.79
N ILE A 147 -7.24 -3.64 3.55
CA ILE A 147 -7.44 -3.79 4.99
C ILE A 147 -8.43 -4.91 5.28
N ALA A 148 -9.58 -4.98 4.60
CA ALA A 148 -10.57 -6.04 4.81
C ALA A 148 -9.95 -7.43 4.58
N PHE A 149 -9.14 -7.58 3.54
CA PHE A 149 -8.41 -8.80 3.25
C PHE A 149 -7.33 -9.14 4.29
N LEU A 150 -6.64 -8.14 4.85
CA LEU A 150 -5.67 -8.35 5.93
C LEU A 150 -6.41 -8.74 7.23
N THR A 151 -7.44 -8.00 7.61
CA THR A 151 -8.23 -8.24 8.82
C THR A 151 -8.88 -9.63 8.81
N SER A 152 -9.34 -10.14 7.66
CA SER A 152 -9.92 -11.49 7.57
C SER A 152 -8.93 -12.63 7.87
N GLN A 153 -7.63 -12.33 7.94
CA GLN A 153 -6.58 -13.29 8.28
C GLN A 153 -6.13 -13.22 9.75
N LEU A 154 -6.64 -12.26 10.52
CA LEU A 154 -6.30 -12.08 11.93
C LEU A 154 -7.15 -13.05 12.78
N PRO A 155 -6.52 -13.83 13.69
CA PRO A 155 -7.28 -14.62 14.65
C PRO A 155 -8.01 -13.68 15.62
N ASP A 156 -9.26 -14.00 15.94
CA ASP A 156 -10.03 -13.41 17.05
C ASP A 156 -10.34 -11.91 16.95
N MET A 157 -10.24 -11.32 15.76
CA MET A 157 -10.68 -9.94 15.56
C MET A 157 -12.17 -9.93 15.22
N GLU A 158 -13.01 -9.52 16.17
CA GLU A 158 -14.41 -9.22 15.88
C GLU A 158 -14.49 -8.18 14.74
N PRO A 159 -15.45 -8.32 13.81
CA PRO A 159 -15.61 -7.35 12.73
C PRO A 159 -15.76 -5.96 13.34
N TRP A 160 -14.86 -5.02 13.00
CA TRP A 160 -14.99 -3.65 13.46
C TRP A 160 -16.25 -3.04 12.87
N ASP A 161 -17.29 -2.93 13.68
CA ASP A 161 -18.49 -2.17 13.35
C ASP A 161 -18.16 -0.68 13.41
N ASP A 162 -18.62 0.06 12.42
CA ASP A 162 -18.51 1.53 12.36
C ASP A 162 -19.11 2.20 13.61
N SER A 163 -19.99 1.51 14.36
CA SER A 163 -20.61 1.99 15.59
C SER A 163 -19.64 2.17 16.77
N GLU A 164 -18.64 1.30 16.96
CA GLU A 164 -17.68 1.41 18.07
C GLU A 164 -16.78 2.64 17.92
N PHE A 165 -16.57 3.11 16.69
CA PHE A 165 -15.74 4.28 16.40
C PHE A 165 -16.43 5.62 16.63
N LEU A 166 -17.77 5.64 16.62
CA LEU A 166 -18.52 6.82 17.06
C LEU A 166 -18.27 7.12 18.54
N LEU A 167 -17.84 6.14 19.33
CA LEU A 167 -17.47 6.34 20.74
C LEU A 167 -16.05 6.90 20.87
N LEU A 168 -15.09 6.40 20.11
CA LEU A 168 -13.70 6.89 20.16
C LEU A 168 -13.54 8.30 19.56
N SER A 169 -14.33 8.64 18.56
CA SER A 169 -14.30 9.99 17.95
C SER A 169 -15.03 11.07 18.74
N ARG A 170 -15.55 10.77 19.93
CA ARG A 170 -16.12 11.73 20.89
C ARG A 170 -15.12 12.20 21.96
N ILE A 171 -13.88 11.71 21.91
CA ILE A 171 -12.83 11.99 22.91
C ILE A 171 -11.88 13.13 22.44
N GLU A 172 -12.09 13.69 21.25
CA GLU A 172 -11.40 14.90 20.73
C GLU A 172 -12.34 16.10 20.75
#